data_AF-A0A7C3S761-F1
#
_entry.id   AF-A0A7C3S761-F1
#
_cell.length_a   1.000
_cell.length_b   1.000
_cell.length_c   1.000
_cell.angle_alpha   90.00
_cell.angle_beta   90.00
_cell.angle_gamma   90.00
#
_symmetry.space_group_name_H-M   'P 1'
#
loop_
_entity.id
_entity.type
_entity.pdbx_description
1 polymer ?
#
loop_
_entity_poly.entity_id
_entity_poly.type
_entity_poly.pdbx_seq_one_letter_code
_entity_poly.pdbx_strand_id
1 'polypeptide(L)'
;MRALVKVAGMVIMAAALSTAASAAQWKGVLIDKHCEAGLAKSGMKAVQAHSRSCALMPGCAKSGYGVYTSSGKFIPFDAAGNQKALAALKASTKKDNLQVVVNGTQRKGAIHVSSLKLM
;
A
#
# COMPACT_ATOMS: atom_id res chain seq x y z
N MET A 1 -17.66 4.54 -70.01
CA MET A 1 -18.08 5.73 -69.24
C MET A 1 -18.12 5.36 -67.77
N ARG A 2 -17.18 5.93 -66.97
CA ARG A 2 -17.28 6.36 -65.56
C ARG A 2 -18.38 5.68 -64.70
N ALA A 3 -18.10 5.02 -63.57
CA ALA A 3 -17.36 5.59 -62.46
C ALA A 3 -16.84 4.51 -61.48
N LEU A 4 -15.66 4.79 -60.93
CA LEU A 4 -15.12 4.16 -59.73
C LEU A 4 -15.98 4.54 -58.52
N VAL A 5 -16.34 3.57 -57.67
CA VAL A 5 -16.67 3.81 -56.26
C VAL A 5 -15.73 2.97 -55.41
N LYS A 6 -14.73 3.65 -54.84
CA LYS A 6 -13.81 3.13 -53.84
C LYS A 6 -14.57 3.04 -52.52
N VAL A 7 -14.89 1.84 -52.04
CA VAL A 7 -15.37 1.67 -50.67
C VAL A 7 -14.17 1.31 -49.80
N ALA A 8 -13.66 2.35 -49.15
CA ALA A 8 -12.58 2.30 -48.20
C ALA A 8 -13.07 1.70 -46.86
N GLY A 9 -12.25 0.81 -46.31
CA GLY A 9 -11.88 0.77 -44.89
C GLY A 9 -12.97 0.44 -43.87
N MET A 10 -12.95 -0.80 -43.37
CA MET A 10 -13.28 -1.05 -41.96
C MET A 10 -12.51 -2.28 -41.45
N VAL A 11 -11.26 -2.06 -41.05
CA VAL A 11 -10.53 -3.02 -40.21
C VAL A 11 -10.91 -2.71 -38.77
N ILE A 12 -11.79 -3.52 -38.18
CA ILE A 12 -12.11 -3.48 -36.76
C ILE A 12 -10.91 -4.09 -36.02
N MET A 13 -9.94 -3.25 -35.71
CA MET A 13 -8.81 -3.62 -34.86
C MET A 13 -9.30 -3.57 -33.41
N ALA A 14 -9.81 -4.69 -32.92
CA ALA A 14 -10.13 -4.87 -31.50
C ALA A 14 -8.82 -4.82 -30.69
N ALA A 15 -8.42 -3.61 -30.31
CA ALA A 15 -7.34 -3.39 -29.36
C ALA A 15 -7.78 -3.95 -28.01
N ALA A 16 -7.32 -5.16 -27.70
CA ALA A 16 -7.33 -5.69 -26.34
C ALA A 16 -6.45 -4.75 -25.49
N LEU A 17 -7.08 -3.76 -24.85
CA LEU A 17 -6.46 -2.98 -23.79
C LEU A 17 -6.26 -3.94 -22.61
N SER A 18 -5.12 -4.62 -22.60
CA SER A 18 -4.58 -5.24 -21.40
C SER A 18 -4.40 -4.12 -20.38
N THR A 19 -5.36 -3.97 -19.47
CA THR A 19 -5.20 -3.10 -18.30
C THR A 19 -4.11 -3.71 -17.43
N ALA A 20 -2.86 -3.36 -17.71
CA ALA A 20 -1.75 -3.60 -16.81
C ALA A 20 -2.10 -2.85 -15.52
N ALA A 21 -2.58 -3.59 -14.52
CA ALA A 21 -2.84 -3.03 -13.19
C ALA A 21 -1.52 -2.45 -12.68
N SER A 22 -1.37 -1.14 -12.79
CA SER A 22 -0.13 -0.45 -12.41
C SER A 22 0.03 -0.60 -10.91
N ALA A 23 1.09 -1.28 -10.47
CA ALA A 23 1.42 -1.35 -9.06
C ALA A 23 1.73 0.06 -8.56
N ALA A 24 0.97 0.54 -7.57
CA ALA A 24 1.19 1.83 -6.95
C ALA A 24 2.19 1.70 -5.79
N GLN A 25 2.81 2.82 -5.45
CA GLN A 25 3.75 2.93 -4.35
C GLN A 25 3.21 3.88 -3.28
N TRP A 26 3.31 3.46 -2.01
CA TRP A 26 2.99 4.27 -0.85
C TRP A 26 4.24 4.46 0.00
N LYS A 27 4.41 5.69 0.51
CA LYS A 27 5.43 6.05 1.48
C LYS A 27 4.76 6.59 2.73
N GLY A 28 5.26 6.19 3.89
CA GLY A 28 4.69 6.62 5.16
C GLY A 28 5.30 5.88 6.33
N VAL A 29 4.65 5.95 7.49
CA VAL A 29 5.07 5.26 8.70
C VAL A 29 4.24 3.99 8.87
N LEU A 30 4.90 2.88 9.15
CA LEU A 30 4.26 1.62 9.48
C LEU A 30 3.69 1.71 10.90
N ILE A 31 2.38 1.48 11.02
CA ILE A 31 1.70 1.40 12.31
C ILE A 31 0.77 0.19 12.34
N ASP A 32 0.51 -0.35 13.52
CA ASP A 32 -0.53 -1.35 13.72
C ASP A 32 -1.93 -0.72 13.77
N LYS A 33 -2.95 -1.53 13.43
CA LYS A 33 -4.34 -1.08 13.40
C LYS A 33 -4.90 -0.79 14.79
N HIS A 34 -4.36 -1.40 15.84
CA HIS A 34 -4.82 -1.19 17.20
C HIS A 34 -4.48 0.23 17.70
N CYS A 35 -3.32 0.75 17.33
CA CYS A 35 -2.86 2.07 17.75
C CYS A 35 -3.25 3.23 16.80
N GLU A 36 -3.66 2.94 15.56
CA GLU A 36 -3.84 3.96 14.52
C GLU A 36 -4.75 5.12 14.93
N ALA A 37 -5.93 4.84 15.48
CA ALA A 37 -6.92 5.88 15.78
C ALA A 37 -6.45 6.81 16.91
N GLY A 38 -5.68 6.29 17.87
CA GLY A 38 -5.09 7.09 18.94
C GLY A 38 -3.96 7.98 18.41
N LEU A 39 -3.05 7.39 17.64
CA LEU A 39 -1.90 8.10 17.07
C LEU A 39 -2.31 9.17 16.07
N ALA A 40 -3.32 8.89 15.23
CA ALA A 40 -3.84 9.85 14.25
C ALA A 40 -4.36 11.13 14.91
N LYS A 41 -5.06 10.99 16.06
CA LYS A 41 -5.55 12.15 16.85
C LYS A 41 -4.41 12.96 17.46
N SER A 42 -3.29 12.32 17.79
CA SER A 42 -2.09 12.97 18.33
C SER A 42 -1.16 13.53 17.25
N GLY A 43 -1.46 13.28 15.98
CA GLY A 43 -0.76 13.82 14.82
C GLY A 43 0.53 13.06 14.45
N MET A 44 1.18 13.55 13.39
CA MET A 44 2.28 12.86 12.72
C MET A 44 3.49 12.58 13.64
N LYS A 45 3.79 13.45 14.61
CA LYS A 45 4.89 13.24 15.56
C LYS A 45 4.64 12.00 16.43
N ALA A 46 3.41 11.79 16.89
CA ALA A 46 3.04 10.61 17.68
C ALA A 46 3.12 9.35 16.82
N VAL A 47 2.66 9.42 15.57
CA VAL A 47 2.80 8.32 14.59
C VAL A 47 4.28 7.95 14.40
N GLN A 48 5.18 8.92 14.24
CA GLN A 48 6.62 8.66 14.11
C GLN A 48 7.24 8.14 15.42
N ALA A 49 6.73 8.54 16.59
CA ALA A 49 7.19 8.04 17.88
C ALA A 49 6.67 6.64 18.22
N HIS A 50 5.75 6.08 17.42
CA HIS A 50 5.25 4.73 17.61
C HIS A 50 6.39 3.71 17.49
N SER A 51 6.63 2.97 18.57
CA SER A 51 7.80 2.12 18.68
C SER A 51 7.60 0.77 18.01
N ARG A 52 8.70 0.20 17.54
CA ARG A 52 8.78 -1.19 17.08
C ARG A 52 8.31 -2.17 18.14
N SER A 53 8.64 -1.94 19.40
CA SER A 53 8.24 -2.82 20.50
C SER A 53 6.73 -2.86 20.66
N CYS A 54 6.05 -1.71 20.55
CA CYS A 54 4.60 -1.62 20.56
C CYS A 54 4.00 -2.37 19.37
N ALA A 55 4.48 -2.08 18.15
CA ALA A 55 4.02 -2.74 16.92
C ALA A 55 4.21 -4.28 16.94
N LEU A 56 5.17 -4.79 17.70
CA LEU A 56 5.44 -6.23 17.86
C LEU A 56 4.66 -6.90 19.00
N MET A 57 3.94 -6.14 19.84
CA MET A 57 3.12 -6.72 20.90
C MET A 57 2.06 -7.66 20.31
N PRO A 58 1.67 -8.74 21.03
CA PRO A 58 0.71 -9.71 20.49
C PRO A 58 -0.62 -9.09 20.03
N GLY A 59 -1.15 -8.10 20.74
CA GLY A 59 -2.38 -7.40 20.36
C GLY A 59 -2.22 -6.57 19.08
N CYS A 60 -1.13 -5.80 18.99
CA CYS A 60 -0.79 -4.98 17.83
C CYS A 60 -0.56 -5.85 16.59
N ALA A 61 0.25 -6.90 16.71
CA ALA A 61 0.51 -7.82 15.60
C ALA A 61 -0.74 -8.55 15.11
N LYS A 62 -1.64 -8.97 16.02
CA LYS A 62 -2.91 -9.61 15.66
C LYS A 62 -3.90 -8.64 14.99
N SER A 63 -3.84 -7.35 15.32
CA SER A 63 -4.73 -6.33 14.73
C SER A 63 -4.46 -6.07 13.25
N GLY A 64 -3.27 -6.42 12.77
CA GLY A 64 -2.78 -6.11 11.43
C GLY A 64 -2.05 -4.76 11.38
N TYR A 65 -1.48 -4.47 10.22
CA TYR A 65 -0.64 -3.31 9.97
C TYR A 65 -1.15 -2.50 8.79
N GLY A 66 -0.66 -1.27 8.69
CA GLY A 66 -0.88 -0.42 7.53
C GLY A 66 0.14 0.69 7.45
N VAL A 67 0.04 1.46 6.37
CA VAL A 67 0.86 2.65 6.16
C VAL A 67 0.06 3.89 6.55
N TYR A 68 0.63 4.71 7.41
CA TYR A 68 0.15 6.06 7.69
C TYR A 68 0.89 7.04 6.78
N THR A 69 0.18 7.61 5.82
CA THR A 69 0.74 8.49 4.80
C THR A 69 0.97 9.90 5.35
N SER A 70 1.81 10.69 4.68
CA SER A 70 2.02 12.10 4.99
C SER A 70 0.74 12.94 4.94
N SER A 71 -0.26 12.52 4.16
CA SER A 71 -1.59 13.12 4.11
C SER A 71 -2.48 12.81 5.31
N GLY A 72 -1.97 12.10 6.32
CA GLY A 72 -2.72 11.75 7.53
C GLY A 72 -3.68 10.58 7.35
N LYS A 73 -3.50 9.77 6.30
CA LYS A 73 -4.39 8.64 6.00
C LYS A 73 -3.73 7.33 6.38
N PHE A 74 -4.41 6.53 7.20
CA PHE A 74 -4.07 5.13 7.40
C PHE A 74 -4.63 4.28 6.26
N ILE A 75 -3.81 3.39 5.71
CA ILE A 75 -4.22 2.42 4.68
C ILE A 75 -3.79 1.03 5.15
N PRO A 76 -4.75 0.13 5.49
CA PRO A 76 -4.43 -1.19 5.99
C PRO A 76 -3.82 -2.07 4.89
N PHE A 77 -3.04 -3.07 5.30
CA PHE A 77 -2.55 -4.11 4.41
C PHE A 77 -3.46 -5.33 4.41
N ASP A 78 -3.38 -6.10 3.32
CA ASP A 78 -3.96 -7.43 3.25
C ASP A 78 -3.21 -8.44 4.13
N ALA A 79 -3.72 -9.67 4.24
CA ALA A 79 -3.11 -10.70 5.08
C ALA A 79 -1.64 -10.97 4.71
N ALA A 80 -1.31 -11.04 3.42
CA ALA A 80 0.05 -11.22 2.96
C ALA A 80 0.94 -10.01 3.27
N GLY A 81 0.43 -8.79 3.15
CA GLY A 81 1.13 -7.57 3.56
C GLY A 81 1.37 -7.48 5.06
N ASN A 82 0.42 -7.92 5.88
CA ASN A 82 0.60 -8.00 7.33
C ASN A 82 1.74 -8.93 7.73
N GLN A 83 1.88 -10.08 7.04
CA GLN A 83 3.01 -10.98 7.26
C GLN A 83 4.35 -10.35 6.85
N LYS A 84 4.39 -9.65 5.71
CA LYS A 84 5.60 -8.92 5.26
C LYS A 84 5.99 -7.81 6.23
N ALA A 85 5.01 -7.05 6.74
CA ALA A 85 5.24 -6.02 7.74
C ALA A 85 5.80 -6.60 9.05
N LEU A 86 5.19 -7.67 9.57
CA LEU A 86 5.69 -8.36 10.76
C LEU A 86 7.12 -8.87 10.59
N ALA A 87 7.43 -9.46 9.43
CA ALA A 87 8.77 -9.93 9.11
C ALA A 87 9.78 -8.77 9.06
N ALA A 88 9.43 -7.67 8.39
CA ALA A 88 10.28 -6.47 8.31
C ALA A 88 10.51 -5.83 9.69
N LEU A 89 9.47 -5.77 10.54
CA LEU A 89 9.60 -5.32 11.93
C LEU A 89 10.56 -6.23 12.70
N LYS A 90 10.39 -7.55 12.63
CA LYS A 90 11.28 -8.50 13.33
C LYS A 90 12.74 -8.39 12.87
N ALA A 91 12.97 -8.19 11.57
CA ALA A 91 14.31 -8.05 11.00
C ALA A 91 14.97 -6.68 11.28
N SER A 92 14.19 -5.65 11.58
CA SER A 92 14.72 -4.30 11.78
C SER A 92 15.33 -4.09 13.17
N THR A 93 16.33 -3.23 13.23
CA THR A 93 16.92 -2.71 14.48
C THR A 93 16.40 -1.32 14.86
N LYS A 94 15.56 -0.69 14.01
CA LYS A 94 14.97 0.61 14.32
C LYS A 94 14.03 0.53 15.52
N LYS A 95 14.09 1.54 16.37
CA LYS A 95 13.29 1.62 17.61
C LYS A 95 11.93 2.25 17.38
N ASP A 96 11.86 3.25 16.52
CA ASP A 96 10.70 4.05 16.18
C ASP A 96 10.85 4.60 14.75
N ASN A 97 9.98 5.53 14.36
CA ASN A 97 9.94 6.19 13.06
C ASN A 97 10.06 5.18 11.92
N LEU A 98 9.17 4.19 11.95
CA LEU A 98 9.16 2.99 11.14
C LEU A 98 8.76 3.31 9.70
N GLN A 99 9.56 4.12 9.01
CA GLN A 99 9.30 4.55 7.65
C GLN A 99 9.32 3.34 6.71
N VAL A 100 8.33 3.27 5.84
CA VAL A 100 8.18 2.20 4.87
C VAL A 100 7.91 2.73 3.48
N VAL A 101 8.42 1.99 2.51
CA VAL A 101 8.01 2.04 1.12
C VAL A 101 7.28 0.75 0.80
N VAL A 102 6.02 0.88 0.38
CA VAL A 102 5.13 -0.25 0.10
C VAL A 102 4.76 -0.18 -1.38
N ASN A 103 4.96 -1.28 -2.12
CA ASN A 103 4.49 -1.41 -3.49
C ASN A 103 3.38 -2.46 -3.53
N GLY A 104 2.36 -2.22 -4.33
CA GLY A 104 1.21 -3.12 -4.40
C GLY A 104 0.04 -2.56 -5.19
N THR A 105 -1.13 -3.16 -5.00
CA THR A 105 -2.39 -2.65 -5.59
C THR A 105 -3.40 -2.39 -4.49
N GLN A 106 -4.09 -1.27 -4.53
CA GLN A 106 -5.13 -0.98 -3.55
C GLN A 106 -6.46 -1.56 -4.04
N ARG A 107 -7.09 -2.44 -3.25
CA ARG A 107 -8.41 -3.01 -3.54
C ARG A 107 -9.25 -3.00 -2.26
N LYS A 108 -10.52 -2.60 -2.38
CA LYS A 108 -11.47 -2.56 -1.25
C LYS A 108 -10.92 -1.82 0.00
N GLY A 109 -10.14 -0.76 -0.22
CA GLY A 109 -9.57 0.06 0.86
C GLY A 109 -8.31 -0.50 1.53
N ALA A 110 -7.82 -1.68 1.15
CA ALA A 110 -6.56 -2.25 1.63
C ALA A 110 -5.51 -2.34 0.52
N ILE A 111 -4.23 -2.27 0.88
CA ILE A 111 -3.12 -2.50 -0.05
C ILE A 111 -2.84 -3.99 -0.07
N HIS A 112 -2.97 -4.59 -1.24
CA HIS A 112 -2.40 -5.90 -1.55
C HIS A 112 -0.91 -5.72 -1.76
N VAL A 113 -0.12 -6.04 -0.74
CA VAL A 113 1.30 -5.69 -0.71
C VAL A 113 2.12 -6.68 -1.53
N SER A 114 2.70 -6.20 -2.62
CA SER A 114 3.68 -6.93 -3.42
C SER A 114 5.05 -6.92 -2.75
N SER A 115 5.51 -5.74 -2.30
CA SER A 115 6.77 -5.59 -1.56
C SER A 115 6.66 -4.52 -0.48
N LEU A 116 7.39 -4.71 0.61
CA LEU A 116 7.48 -3.78 1.73
C LEU A 116 8.94 -3.67 2.14
N LYS A 117 9.46 -2.44 2.17
CA LYS A 117 10.79 -2.14 2.67
C LYS A 117 10.66 -1.18 3.84
N LEU A 118 11.14 -1.59 5.00
CA LEU A 118 11.33 -0.72 6.15
C LEU A 118 12.70 -0.04 6.03
N MET A 119 12.71 1.28 6.16
CA MET A 119 13.87 2.16 6.00
C MET A 119 14.62 2.34 7.32
#